data_AF-A0A9D2MD93-F1
#
_entry.id   AF-A0A9D2MD93-F1
#
_cell.length_a   1.000
_cell.length_b   1.000
_cell.length_c   1.000
_cell.angle_alpha   90.00
_cell.angle_beta   90.00
_cell.angle_gamma   90.00
#
_symmetry.space_group_name_H-M   'P 1'
#
loop_
_entity.id
_entity.type
_entity.pdbx_description
1 polymer ?
#
loop_
_entity_poly.entity_id
_entity_poly.type
_entity_poly.pdbx_seq_one_letter_code
_entity_poly.pdbx_strand_id
1 'polypeptide(L)'
;MKLINIGFGNMVSAGRLIAIVSPESAPIKRMVQEARDRGCLIDATYGRRTRAVLIMDSDHIVLSALQPETVAGRLAGRETGPEPEEDET
;
A
#
# COMPACT_ATOMS: atom_id res chain seq x y z
N MET A 1 9.50 15.37 7.05
CA MET A 1 8.49 14.55 6.36
C MET A 1 8.59 13.13 6.89
N LYS A 2 7.51 12.52 7.40
CA LYS A 2 7.54 11.13 7.93
C LYS A 2 7.16 10.17 6.80
N LEU A 3 8.04 9.22 6.51
CA LEU A 3 7.81 8.15 5.53
C LEU A 3 7.42 6.86 6.25
N ILE A 4 6.61 6.03 5.58
CA ILE A 4 6.23 4.70 6.06
C ILE A 4 6.58 3.69 5.00
N ASN A 5 7.29 2.64 5.41
CA ASN A 5 7.59 1.50 4.56
C ASN A 5 6.31 0.70 4.25
N ILE A 6 6.06 0.45 2.97
CA ILE A 6 4.89 -0.28 2.46
C ILE A 6 5.30 -1.57 1.71
N GLY A 7 6.50 -2.09 1.98
CA GLY A 7 7.06 -3.32 1.42
C GLY A 7 8.14 -3.05 0.36
N PHE A 8 9.12 -3.96 0.22
CA PHE A 8 10.16 -3.94 -0.83
C PHE A 8 10.92 -2.62 -0.96
N GLY A 9 11.19 -1.94 0.16
CA GLY A 9 11.86 -0.64 0.15
C GLY A 9 11.00 0.53 -0.34
N ASN A 10 9.74 0.29 -0.70
CA ASN A 10 8.81 1.35 -1.09
C ASN A 10 8.32 2.11 0.14
N MET A 11 8.14 3.42 -0.03
CA MET A 11 7.75 4.32 1.04
C MET A 11 6.69 5.30 0.58
N VAL A 12 5.75 5.62 1.47
CA VAL A 12 4.74 6.67 1.25
C VAL A 12 4.80 7.72 2.35
N SER A 13 4.34 8.93 2.04
CA SER A 13 4.23 10.01 3.02
C SER A 13 3.09 9.72 4.01
N ALA A 14 3.44 9.56 5.30
CA ALA A 14 2.47 9.28 6.36
C ALA A 14 1.38 10.36 6.44
N GLY A 15 1.76 11.63 6.29
CA GLY A 15 0.84 12.76 6.41
C GLY A 15 -0.10 12.95 5.21
N ARG A 16 0.07 12.15 4.15
CA ARG A 16 -0.76 12.20 2.93
C ARG A 16 -1.59 10.93 2.73
N LEU A 17 -1.43 9.95 3.61
CA LEU A 17 -2.21 8.71 3.57
C LEU A 17 -3.57 8.98 4.22
N ILE A 18 -4.65 8.85 3.44
CA ILE A 18 -6.02 9.08 3.90
C ILE A 18 -6.63 7.80 4.45
N ALA A 19 -6.41 6.67 3.77
CA ALA A 19 -6.96 5.39 4.18
C ALA A 19 -6.09 4.20 3.75
N ILE A 20 -6.22 3.11 4.50
CA ILE A 20 -5.67 1.79 4.19
C ILE A 20 -6.85 0.84 4.13
N VAL A 21 -7.06 0.18 2.98
CA VAL A 21 -8.21 -0.71 2.77
C VAL A 21 -7.79 -2.04 2.15
N SER A 22 -8.59 -3.06 2.37
CA SER A 22 -8.40 -4.39 1.77
C SER A 22 -8.90 -4.41 0.31
N PRO A 23 -8.21 -5.08 -0.62
CA PRO A 23 -8.59 -5.15 -2.03
C PRO A 23 -9.77 -6.09 -2.33
N GLU A 24 -10.35 -6.75 -1.33
CA GLU A 24 -11.28 -7.87 -1.55
C GLU A 24 -12.65 -7.44 -2.09
N SER A 25 -13.11 -6.21 -1.80
CA SER A 25 -14.44 -5.74 -2.18
C SER A 25 -14.53 -5.23 -3.63
N ALA A 26 -15.69 -5.45 -4.27
CA ALA A 26 -15.93 -5.00 -5.64
C ALA A 26 -15.79 -3.48 -5.86
N PRO A 27 -16.23 -2.59 -4.94
CA PRO A 27 -15.98 -1.15 -5.06
C PRO A 27 -14.48 -0.79 -5.05
N ILE A 28 -13.67 -1.45 -4.21
CA ILE A 28 -12.23 -1.18 -4.16
C ILE A 28 -11.54 -1.66 -5.44
N LYS A 29 -11.93 -2.83 -5.97
CA LYS A 29 -11.41 -3.31 -7.26
C LYS A 29 -11.72 -2.33 -8.40
N ARG A 30 -12.93 -1.76 -8.42
CA ARG A 30 -13.31 -0.71 -9.39
C ARG A 30 -12.45 0.53 -9.23
N MET A 31 -12.26 1.00 -8.00
CA MET A 31 -11.43 2.17 -7.70
C MET A 31 -9.98 1.99 -8.16
N VAL A 32 -9.40 0.80 -7.96
CA VAL A 32 -8.05 0.45 -8.44
C VAL A 32 -7.98 0.48 -9.96
N GLN A 33 -9.00 -0.05 -10.65
CA GLN A 33 -9.06 -0.01 -12.11
C GLN A 33 -9.18 1.42 -12.63
N GLU A 34 -10.04 2.24 -12.03
CA GLU A 34 -10.19 3.66 -12.39
C GLU A 34 -8.88 4.43 -12.21
N ALA A 35 -8.13 4.18 -11.13
CA ALA A 35 -6.81 4.79 -10.93
C ALA A 35 -5.79 4.32 -11.97
N ARG A 36 -5.85 3.05 -12.40
CA ARG A 36 -5.00 2.53 -13.48
C ARG A 36 -5.30 3.25 -14.79
N ASP A 37 -6.58 3.37 -15.14
CA ASP A 37 -7.02 3.97 -16.40
C ASP A 37 -6.69 5.47 -16.44
N ARG A 38 -6.72 6.15 -15.29
CA ARG A 38 -6.31 7.56 -15.12
C ARG A 38 -4.79 7.77 -15.06
N GLY A 39 -3.98 6.72 -14.95
CA GLY A 39 -2.53 6.82 -14.74
C GLY A 39 -2.13 7.29 -13.33
N CYS A 40 -3.02 7.16 -12.34
CA CYS A 40 -2.79 7.53 -10.92
C CYS A 40 -2.53 6.31 -10.03
N LEU A 41 -2.42 5.11 -10.60
CA LEU A 41 -2.08 3.89 -9.86
C LEU A 41 -0.56 3.75 -9.74
N ILE A 42 -0.08 3.53 -8.53
CA ILE A 42 1.30 3.15 -8.23
C ILE A 42 1.29 1.70 -7.73
N ASP A 43 1.91 0.81 -8.48
CA ASP A 43 2.03 -0.59 -8.10
C ASP A 43 3.34 -0.84 -7.34
N ALA A 44 3.25 -0.96 -6.01
CA ALA A 44 4.37 -1.29 -5.13
C ALA A 44 4.31 -2.75 -4.64
N THR A 45 3.61 -3.63 -5.36
CA THR A 45 3.48 -5.05 -4.98
C THR A 45 4.65 -5.93 -5.45
N TYR A 46 5.46 -5.45 -6.40
CA TYR A 46 6.56 -6.22 -7.01
C TYR A 46 6.08 -7.56 -7.59
N GLY A 47 4.90 -7.57 -8.20
CA GLY A 47 4.31 -8.78 -8.80
C GLY A 47 3.69 -9.75 -7.79
N ARG A 48 3.78 -9.46 -6.47
CA ARG A 48 3.11 -10.25 -5.44
C ARG A 48 1.63 -9.91 -5.35
N ARG A 49 0.88 -10.76 -4.65
CA ARG A 49 -0.55 -10.52 -4.39
C ARG A 49 -0.75 -9.18 -3.67
N THR A 50 -1.57 -8.30 -4.22
CA THR A 50 -2.05 -7.10 -3.51
C THR A 50 -2.78 -7.53 -2.24
N ARG A 51 -2.30 -7.04 -1.10
CA ARG A 51 -2.93 -7.27 0.22
C ARG A 51 -3.51 -5.98 0.81
N ALA A 52 -3.00 -4.82 0.42
CA ALA A 52 -3.53 -3.52 0.82
C ALA A 52 -3.60 -2.54 -0.35
N VAL A 53 -4.57 -1.64 -0.26
CA VAL A 53 -4.76 -0.49 -1.13
C VAL A 53 -4.66 0.76 -0.26
N LEU A 54 -3.72 1.64 -0.60
CA LEU A 54 -3.44 2.88 0.10
C LEU A 54 -4.01 4.04 -0.69
N ILE A 55 -4.86 4.83 -0.05
CA ILE A 55 -5.50 5.99 -0.66
C ILE A 55 -4.75 7.24 -0.21
N MET A 56 -4.18 7.95 -1.17
CA MET A 56 -3.44 9.19 -0.93
C MET A 56 -4.36 10.41 -1.09
N ASP A 57 -3.97 11.54 -0.50
CA ASP A 57 -4.64 12.83 -0.66
C ASP A 57 -4.57 13.41 -2.09
N SER A 58 -3.67 12.87 -2.92
CA SER A 58 -3.40 13.28 -4.29
C SER A 58 -4.18 12.48 -5.34
N ASP A 59 -5.27 11.81 -4.97
CA ASP A 59 -6.01 10.81 -5.77
C ASP A 59 -5.19 9.57 -6.18
N HIS A 60 -3.92 9.50 -5.79
CA HIS A 60 -3.08 8.35 -6.11
C HIS A 60 -3.52 7.15 -5.28
N ILE A 61 -3.55 6.00 -5.94
CA ILE A 61 -3.78 4.71 -5.28
C ILE A 61 -2.47 3.95 -5.30
N VAL A 62 -2.00 3.52 -4.14
CA VAL A 62 -0.78 2.71 -4.02
C VAL A 62 -1.15 1.29 -3.62
N LEU A 63 -0.75 0.31 -4.42
CA LEU A 63 -0.93 -1.10 -4.11
C LEU A 63 0.25 -1.62 -3.31
N SER A 64 -0.01 -2.37 -2.24
CA SER A 64 1.02 -2.97 -1.40
C SER A 64 0.77 -4.46 -1.23
N ALA A 65 1.84 -5.24 -1.17
CA ALA A 65 1.79 -6.66 -0.82
C ALA A 65 1.68 -6.89 0.70
N LEU A 66 1.72 -5.84 1.50
CA LEU A 66 1.60 -5.92 2.94
C LEU A 66 0.14 -5.89 3.39
N GLN A 67 -0.11 -6.52 4.52
CA GLN A 67 -1.44 -6.48 5.13
C GLN A 67 -1.77 -5.06 5.61
N PRO A 68 -3.04 -4.62 5.52
CA PRO A 68 -3.48 -3.33 6.02
C PRO A 68 -3.02 -3.05 7.46
N GLU A 69 -3.08 -4.08 8.31
CA GLU A 69 -2.71 -4.03 9.73
C GLU A 69 -1.22 -3.77 9.93
N THR A 70 -0.36 -4.34 9.08
CA THR A 70 1.09 -4.09 9.11
C THR A 70 1.39 -2.62 8.80
N VAL A 71 0.75 -2.07 7.76
CA VAL A 71 0.95 -0.66 7.38
C VAL A 71 0.39 0.27 8.47
N ALA A 72 -0.78 -0.04 9.03
CA ALA A 72 -1.38 0.72 10.13
C ALA A 72 -0.51 0.69 11.40
N GLY A 73 0.09 -0.46 11.73
CA GLY A 73 1.03 -0.60 12.84
C GLY A 73 2.23 0.34 12.71
N ARG A 74 2.81 0.41 11.51
CA ARG A 74 3.93 1.31 11.20
C ARG A 74 3.53 2.78 11.28
N LEU A 75 2.33 3.14 10.81
CA LEU A 75 1.80 4.50 10.93
C LEU A 75 1.71 4.93 12.41
N ALA A 76 1.22 4.03 13.27
CA ALA A 76 1.08 4.22 14.71
C ALA A 76 2.40 4.17 15.49
N GLY A 77 3.56 4.00 14.82
CA GLY A 77 4.87 3.93 15.49
C GLY A 77 5.13 2.60 16.21
N ARG A 78 4.36 1.55 15.91
CA ARG A 78 4.71 0.19 16.31
C ARG A 78 5.70 -0.33 15.27
N GLU A 79 6.98 -0.29 15.60
CA GLU A 79 8.04 -0.87 14.78
C GLU A 79 7.89 -2.40 14.80
N THR A 80 7.22 -2.95 13.79
CA THR A 80 7.41 -4.36 13.43
C THR A 80 8.76 -4.43 12.72
N GLY A 81 9.70 -5.22 13.25
CA GLY A 81 11.05 -5.42 12.73
C GLY A 81 11.10 -5.84 11.25
N PRO A 82 12.32 -6.00 10.68
CA PRO A 82 12.52 -6.19 9.25
C PRO A 82 11.69 -7.37 8.74
N GLU A 83 11.02 -7.17 7.60
CA GLU A 83 10.29 -8.23 6.92
C GLU A 83 11.27 -9.28 6.41
N PRO A 84 10.94 -10.58 6.51
CA PRO A 84 11.71 -11.59 5.83
C PRO A 84 11.60 -11.35 4.32
N GLU A 85 12.74 -11.29 3.64
CA GLU A 85 12.82 -11.45 2.19
C GLU A 85 12.24 -12.84 1.88
N GLU A 86 10.97 -12.92 1.47
CA GLU A 86 10.47 -14.16 0.90
C GLU A 86 11.24 -14.38 -0.41
N ASP A 87 12.07 -15.41 -0.41
CA ASP A 87 12.92 -15.90 -1.49
C ASP A 87 12.19 -15.91 -2.84
N GLU A 88 12.91 -15.51 -3.88
CA GLU A 88 12.59 -15.85 -5.26
C GLU A 88 12.53 -17.39 -5.39
N THR A 89 11.35 -17.95 -5.65
CA THR A 89 11.20 -19.33 -6.15
C THR A 89 10.22 -19.36 -7.31
#